data_AF-N8QDJ2-F1
#
_entry.id   AF-N8QDJ2-F1
#
_cell.length_a   1.000
_cell.length_b   1.000
_cell.length_c   1.000
_cell.angle_alpha   90.00
_cell.angle_beta   90.00
_cell.angle_gamma   90.00
#
_symmetry.space_group_name_H-M   'P 1'
#
loop_
_entity.id
_entity.type
_entity.pdbx_description
1 polymer ?
#
loop_
_entity_poly.entity_id
_entity_poly.type
_entity_poly.pdbx_seq_one_letter_code
_entity_poly.pdbx_strand_id
1 'polypeptide(L)' 'MNIAQLTDFLLYCTLINYVVLLIWFFAFIFAKDLMKKLHRQWFKLSDQNFDAIHYSAMAVYKIGILLLNLVPFIALKLL' A
#
# COMPACT_ATOMS: atom_id res chain seq x y z
N MET A 1 19.55 -11.99 14.60
CA MET A 1 19.00 -11.95 13.23
C MET A 1 20.15 -12.15 12.26
N ASN A 2 20.10 -13.18 11.41
CA ASN A 2 21.10 -13.41 10.36
C ASN A 2 20.55 -12.94 8.99
N ILE A 3 21.39 -13.00 7.94
CA ILE A 3 21.00 -12.56 6.57
C ILE A 3 19.77 -13.32 6.06
N ALA A 4 19.67 -14.62 6.33
CA ALA A 4 18.51 -15.43 5.93
C ALA A 4 17.22 -14.94 6.60
N GLN A 5 17.24 -14.74 7.91
CA GLN A 5 16.08 -14.23 8.66
C GLN A 5 15.66 -12.82 8.21
N LEU A 6 16.62 -11.94 7.94
CA LEU A 6 16.32 -10.59 7.43
C LEU A 6 15.74 -10.63 6.01
N THR A 7 16.24 -11.54 5.16
CA THR A 7 15.74 -11.74 3.80
C THR A 7 14.29 -12.23 3.83
N ASP A 8 13.98 -13.22 4.67
CA ASP A 8 12.60 -13.73 4.81
C ASP A 8 11.68 -12.66 5.41
N PHE A 9 12.15 -11.90 6.38
CA PHE A 9 11.40 -10.77 6.93
C PHE A 9 11.00 -9.76 5.84
N LEU A 10 11.96 -9.31 5.02
CA LEU A 10 11.68 -8.34 3.95
C LEU A 10 10.76 -8.93 2.86
N LEU A 11 10.83 -10.23 2.60
CA LEU A 11 9.90 -10.94 1.72
C LEU A 11 8.46 -10.88 2.27
N TYR A 12 8.26 -11.28 3.52
CA TYR A 12 6.94 -11.27 4.14
C TYR A 12 6.39 -9.84 4.26
N CYS A 13 7.22 -8.86 4.61
CA CYS A 13 6.81 -7.46 4.60
C CYS A 13 6.38 -7.01 3.19
N THR A 14 7.13 -7.37 2.14
CA THR A 14 6.74 -7.05 0.76
C THR A 14 5.37 -7.65 0.42
N LEU A 15 5.17 -8.94 0.68
CA LEU A 15 3.92 -9.66 0.40
C LEU A 15 2.73 -9.04 1.15
N ILE A 16 2.86 -8.84 2.46
CA ILE A 16 1.79 -8.31 3.30
C ILE A 16 1.42 -6.89 2.85
N ASN A 17 2.40 -6.02 2.61
CA ASN A 17 2.09 -4.65 2.17
C ASN A 17 1.43 -4.63 0.78
N TYR A 18 1.80 -5.54 -0.14
CA TYR A 18 1.11 -5.65 -1.42
C TYR A 18 -0.33 -6.16 -1.27
N VAL A 19 -0.59 -7.11 -0.37
CA VAL A 19 -1.96 -7.55 -0.05
C VAL A 19 -2.78 -6.38 0.48
N VAL A 20 -2.24 -5.58 1.40
CA VAL A 20 -2.90 -4.37 1.91
C VAL A 20 -3.20 -3.37 0.78
N LEU A 21 -2.22 -3.11 -0.09
CA LEU A 21 -2.38 -2.22 -1.24
C LEU A 21 -3.47 -2.73 -2.20
N LEU A 22 -3.52 -4.04 -2.46
CA LEU A 22 -4.52 -4.65 -3.33
C LEU A 22 -5.92 -4.60 -2.71
N ILE A 23 -6.07 -4.90 -1.42
CA ILE A 23 -7.34 -4.77 -0.71
C ILE A 23 -7.83 -3.33 -0.78
N TRP A 24 -6.95 -2.36 -0.53
CA TRP A 24 -7.29 -0.94 -0.64
C TRP A 24 -7.71 -0.57 -2.07
N PHE A 25 -6.96 -1.00 -3.09
CA PHE A 25 -7.29 -0.77 -4.49
C PHE A 25 -8.66 -1.34 -4.87
N PHE A 26 -8.94 -2.59 -4.49
CA PHE A 26 -10.23 -3.23 -4.77
C PHE A 26 -11.38 -2.57 -4.00
N ALA A 27 -11.17 -2.20 -2.73
CA ALA A 27 -12.16 -1.43 -1.97
C ALA A 27 -12.45 -0.08 -2.65
N PHE A 28 -11.42 0.59 -3.18
CA PHE A 28 -11.60 1.86 -3.88
C PHE A 28 -12.34 1.72 -5.21
N ILE A 29 -12.16 0.62 -5.96
CA ILE A 29 -12.89 0.38 -7.21
C ILE A 29 -14.33 -0.05 -6.96
N PHE A 30 -14.53 -1.05 -6.09
CA PHE A 30 -15.83 -1.72 -5.93
C PHE A 30 -16.71 -1.10 -4.84
N ALA A 31 -16.10 -0.49 -3.82
CA ALA A 31 -16.79 0.04 -2.65
C ALA A 31 -16.57 1.55 -2.47
N LYS A 32 -16.28 2.26 -3.57
CA LYS A 32 -16.02 3.71 -3.59
C LYS A 32 -17.10 4.51 -2.88
N ASP A 33 -18.36 4.24 -3.17
CA ASP A 33 -19.50 4.99 -2.62
C ASP A 33 -19.68 4.71 -1.13
N LEU A 34 -19.41 3.48 -0.68
CA LEU A 34 -19.42 3.12 0.74
C LEU A 34 -18.31 3.84 1.48
N MET A 35 -17.08 3.83 0.93
CA MET A 35 -15.95 4.57 1.50
C MET A 35 -16.24 6.06 1.59
N LYS A 36 -16.78 6.66 0.51
CA LYS A 36 -17.19 8.07 0.52
C LYS A 36 -18.24 8.35 1.57
N LYS A 37 -19.27 7.50 1.71
CA LYS A 37 -20.33 7.67 2.72
C LYS A 37 -19.76 7.66 4.14
N LEU A 38 -18.80 6.77 4.42
CA LEU A 38 -18.10 6.72 5.70
C LEU A 38 -17.26 7.98 5.90
N HIS A 39 -16.40 8.36 4.95
CA HIS A 39 -15.54 9.53 5.07
C HIS A 39 -16.31 10.85 5.12
N ARG A 40 -17.49 10.95 4.48
CA ARG A 40 -18.33 12.15 4.46
C ARG A 40 -18.89 12.52 5.84
N GLN A 41 -18.92 11.58 6.79
CA GLN A 41 -19.30 11.85 8.18
C GLN A 41 -18.28 12.75 8.90
N TRP A 42 -17.01 12.70 8.49
CA TRP A 42 -15.94 13.49 9.10
C TRP A 42 -15.41 14.60 8.17
N PHE A 43 -15.48 14.43 6.85
CA PHE A 43 -14.87 15.34 5.88
C PHE A 43 -15.78 15.65 4.69
N LYS A 44 -15.90 16.93 4.32
CA LYS A 44 -16.56 17.32 3.06
C LYS A 44 -15.55 17.27 1.91
N LEU A 45 -15.46 16.13 1.24
CA LEU A 45 -14.60 15.95 0.07
C LEU A 45 -15.44 15.94 -1.22
N SER A 46 -14.94 16.62 -2.26
CA SER A 46 -15.45 16.44 -3.62
C SER A 46 -15.00 15.09 -4.17
N ASP A 47 -15.71 14.58 -5.18
CA ASP A 47 -15.37 13.31 -5.82
C ASP A 47 -13.96 13.32 -6.40
N GLN A 48 -13.57 14.42 -7.04
CA GLN A 48 -12.25 14.58 -7.63
C GLN A 48 -11.14 14.58 -6.55
N ASN A 49 -11.35 15.26 -5.42
CA ASN A 49 -10.37 15.30 -4.34
C ASN A 49 -10.26 13.93 -3.65
N PHE A 50 -11.38 13.24 -3.44
CA PHE A 50 -11.39 11.90 -2.89
C PHE A 50 -10.54 10.95 -3.75
N ASP A 51 -10.74 11.00 -5.08
CA ASP A 51 -10.01 10.16 -6.02
C ASP A 51 -8.52 10.49 -6.04
N ALA A 52 -8.18 11.78 -6.09
CA ALA A 52 -6.79 12.24 -6.09
C ALA A 52 -6.05 11.82 -4.81
N ILE A 53 -6.67 11.97 -3.64
CA ILE A 53 -6.09 11.57 -2.35
C ILE A 53 -5.85 10.07 -2.30
N HIS A 54 -6.85 9.26 -2.65
CA HIS A 54 -6.69 7.80 -2.57
C HIS A 54 -5.67 7.28 -3.58
N TYR A 55 -5.70 7.78 -4.82
CA TYR A 55 -4.73 7.37 -5.83
C TYR A 55 -3.31 7.81 -5.48
N SER A 56 -3.11 9.05 -5.03
CA SER A 56 -1.80 9.52 -4.59
C SER A 56 -1.28 8.79 -3.36
N ALA A 57 -2.15 8.50 -2.39
CA ALA A 57 -1.78 7.73 -1.21
C ALA A 57 -1.37 6.28 -1.56
N MET A 58 -2.09 5.62 -2.47
CA MET A 58 -1.70 4.31 -3.00
C MET A 58 -0.36 4.37 -3.74
N ALA A 59 -0.12 5.42 -4.53
CA ALA A 59 1.14 5.60 -5.24
C ALA A 59 2.33 5.75 -4.27
N VAL A 60 2.19 6.61 -3.26
CA VAL A 60 3.21 6.80 -2.21
C VAL A 60 3.42 5.51 -1.43
N TYR A 61 2.35 4.81 -1.04
CA TYR A 61 2.44 3.55 -0.33
C TYR A 61 3.18 2.49 -1.17
N LYS A 62 2.84 2.36 -2.45
CA LYS A 62 3.53 1.46 -3.40
C LYS A 62 5.02 1.79 -3.50
N ILE A 63 5.38 3.06 -3.60
CA ILE A 63 6.79 3.50 -3.61
C ILE A 63 7.49 3.10 -2.31
N GLY A 64 6.83 3.28 -1.16
CA GLY A 64 7.34 2.84 0.14
C GLY A 64 7.62 1.33 0.19
N ILE A 65 6.73 0.50 -0.38
CA ILE A 65 6.94 -0.95 -0.49
C ILE A 65 8.21 -1.24 -1.28
N LEU A 66 8.38 -0.58 -2.43
CA LEU A 66 9.54 -0.78 -3.30
C LEU A 66 10.84 -0.41 -2.59
N LEU A 67 10.92 0.81 -2.04
CA LEU A 67 12.15 1.35 -1.46
C LEU A 67 12.54 0.69 -0.14
N LEU A 68 11.56 0.38 0.72
CA LEU A 68 11.83 -0.08 2.09
C LEU A 68 11.79 -1.59 2.25
N ASN A 69 11.21 -2.33 1.29
CA ASN A 69 11.04 -3.79 1.41
C ASN A 69 11.61 -4.54 0.21
N LEU A 70 11.07 -4.31 -0.99
CA LEU A 70 11.41 -5.11 -2.15
C LEU A 70 12.86 -4.91 -2.62
N VAL A 71 13.32 -3.65 -2.73
CA VAL A 71 14.70 -3.36 -3.15
C VAL A 71 15.71 -3.92 -2.15
N PRO A 72 15.56 -3.71 -0.82
CA PRO A 72 16.42 -4.36 0.17
C PRO A 72 16.38 -5.89 0.11
N PHE A 73 15.21 -6.51 -0.10
CA PHE A 73 15.08 -7.95 -0.27
C PHE A 73 15.91 -8.45 -1.46
N ILE A 74 15.77 -7.79 -2.62
CA ILE A 74 16.53 -8.14 -3.83
C ILE A 74 18.03 -7.97 -3.57
N ALA A 75 18.45 -6.86 -2.95
CA ALA A 75 19.84 -6.63 -2.63
C ALA A 75 20.44 -7.75 -1.77
N LEU A 76 19.73 -8.22 -0.73
CA LEU A 76 20.19 -9.35 0.09
C LEU A 76 20.22 -10.69 -0.64
N LYS A 77 19.35 -10.91 -1.63
CA LYS A 77 19.37 -12.12 -2.47
C LYS A 77 20.50 -12.16 -3.48
N LEU A 78 21.10 -11.01 -3.80
CA LEU A 78 22.23 -10.88 -4.72
C LEU A 78 23.60 -11.00 -4.03
N LEU A 79 23.62 -10.94 -2.69
CA LEU A 79 24.80 -11.18 -1.87
C LEU A 79 24.98 -12.68 -1.62
#